data_AF-A0A7D9LMR7-F1
#
_entry.id   AF-A0A7D9LMR7-F1
#
_cell.length_a   1.000
_cell.length_b   1.000
_cell.length_c   1.000
_cell.angle_alpha   90.00
_cell.angle_beta   90.00
_cell.angle_gamma   90.00
#
_symmetry.space_group_name_H-M   'P 1'
#
loop_
_entity.id
_entity.type
_entity.pdbx_description
1 polymer ?
#
loop_
_entity_poly.entity_id
_entity_poly.type
_entity_poly.pdbx_seq_one_letter_code
_entity_poly.pdbx_strand_id
1 'polypeptide(L)'
;WAERAKQNYIRPISPPWVFRNALPLTDNANEFETSVKTSNLSESIDGPDGWVDTLMQVAVCDAAVKWSPKEKARRLVVITTEAEFHIAGDGL
;
A
#
# COMPACT_ATOMS: atom_id res chain seq x y z
N TRP A 1 -18.10 -6.57 4.18
CA TRP A 1 -16.83 -6.83 4.90
C TRP A 1 -17.09 -7.58 6.20
N ALA A 2 -18.05 -7.15 7.03
CA ALA A 2 -18.43 -7.81 8.29
C ALA A 2 -18.88 -9.29 8.13
N GLU A 3 -19.51 -9.67 7.01
CA GLU A 3 -19.95 -11.05 6.80
C GLU A 3 -18.83 -12.01 6.35
N ARG A 4 -17.69 -11.48 5.84
CA ARG A 4 -16.57 -12.30 5.33
C ARG A 4 -15.54 -12.67 6.40
N ALA A 5 -15.59 -12.04 7.57
CA ALA A 5 -14.80 -12.44 8.74
C ALA A 5 -15.16 -13.86 9.25
N LYS A 6 -16.21 -14.49 8.70
CA LYS A 6 -16.68 -15.84 9.04
C LYS A 6 -16.08 -16.96 8.17
N GLN A 7 -15.33 -16.64 7.12
CA GLN A 7 -14.56 -17.62 6.35
C GLN A 7 -13.12 -17.63 6.85
N ASN A 8 -12.57 -18.82 7.17
CA ASN A 8 -11.18 -19.05 7.58
C ASN A 8 -10.20 -18.70 6.44
N TYR A 9 -10.11 -17.41 6.09
CA TYR A 9 -9.21 -16.88 5.09
C TYR A 9 -7.90 -16.49 5.79
N ILE A 10 -7.03 -17.48 6.00
CA ILE A 10 -5.68 -17.23 6.50
C ILE A 10 -4.88 -16.67 5.32
N ARG A 11 -4.65 -15.35 5.30
CA ARG A 11 -3.71 -14.75 4.35
C ARG A 11 -2.29 -15.20 4.71
N PRO A 12 -1.48 -15.64 3.73
CA PRO A 12 -0.10 -15.99 4.01
C PRO A 12 0.66 -14.75 4.47
N ILE A 13 1.40 -14.91 5.57
CA ILE A 13 2.33 -13.90 6.07
C ILE A 13 3.62 -14.03 5.27
N SER A 14 4.14 -12.91 4.79
CA SER A 14 5.37 -12.86 4.03
C SER A 14 6.42 -12.01 4.78
N PRO A 15 7.73 -12.21 4.53
CA PRO A 15 8.80 -11.46 5.21
C PRO A 15 8.58 -9.95 5.11
N PRO A 16 9.01 -9.13 6.09
CA PRO A 16 8.75 -7.69 6.12
C PRO A 16 9.16 -6.96 4.84
N TRP A 17 8.30 -6.03 4.38
CA TRP A 17 8.65 -5.00 3.41
C TRP A 17 8.01 -3.67 3.81
N VAL A 18 8.71 -2.57 3.54
CA VAL A 18 8.17 -1.22 3.77
C VAL A 18 7.12 -0.87 2.71
N PHE A 19 7.44 -1.07 1.43
CA PHE A 19 6.55 -0.73 0.31
C PHE A 19 6.66 -1.73 -0.84
N ARG A 20 5.51 -2.07 -1.44
CA ARG A 20 5.42 -2.78 -2.71
C ARG A 20 4.31 -2.19 -3.55
N ASN A 21 4.63 -1.74 -4.76
CA ASN A 21 3.63 -1.37 -5.75
C ASN A 21 3.04 -2.63 -6.38
N ALA A 22 1.94 -3.14 -5.80
CA ALA A 22 1.29 -4.37 -6.25
C ALA A 22 0.46 -4.20 -7.53
N LEU A 23 -0.06 -3.00 -7.79
CA LEU A 23 -0.86 -2.69 -8.97
C LEU A 23 -0.66 -1.22 -9.36
N PRO A 24 0.01 -0.93 -10.49
CA PRO A 24 0.05 0.40 -11.06
C PRO A 24 -1.37 0.91 -11.42
N LEU A 25 -1.53 2.22 -11.56
CA LEU A 25 -2.82 2.81 -11.92
C LEU A 25 -3.38 2.19 -13.21
N THR A 26 -4.64 1.77 -13.11
CA THR A 26 -5.41 1.07 -14.14
C THR A 26 -6.86 1.56 -14.07
N ASP A 27 -7.57 1.58 -15.19
CA ASP A 27 -9.00 1.84 -15.28
C ASP A 27 -9.84 0.56 -15.04
N ASN A 28 -9.18 -0.61 -14.93
CA ASN A 28 -9.81 -1.89 -14.70
C ASN A 28 -10.07 -2.14 -13.20
N ALA A 29 -11.30 -1.89 -12.75
CA ALA A 29 -11.71 -2.13 -11.37
C ALA A 29 -11.58 -3.61 -10.92
N ASN A 30 -11.68 -4.57 -11.84
CA ASN A 30 -11.53 -5.99 -11.50
C ASN A 30 -10.08 -6.38 -11.18
N GLU A 31 -9.10 -5.72 -11.82
CA GLU A 31 -7.68 -5.89 -11.48
C GLU A 31 -7.41 -5.35 -10.08
N PHE A 32 -8.00 -4.21 -9.71
CA PHE A 32 -7.92 -3.67 -8.36
C PHE A 32 -8.51 -4.63 -7.33
N GLU A 33 -9.74 -5.10 -7.53
CA GLU A 33 -10.39 -6.03 -6.61
C GLU A 33 -9.58 -7.33 -6.46
N THR A 34 -9.04 -7.85 -7.56
CA THR A 34 -8.21 -9.05 -7.55
C THR A 34 -6.91 -8.82 -6.77
N SER A 35 -6.19 -7.73 -7.05
CA SER A 35 -4.93 -7.39 -6.37
C SER A 35 -5.12 -7.27 -4.86
N VAL A 36 -6.20 -6.60 -4.41
CA VAL A 36 -6.56 -6.47 -2.99
C VAL A 36 -6.91 -7.81 -2.35
N LYS A 37 -7.63 -8.69 -3.07
CA LYS A 37 -7.98 -10.02 -2.55
C LYS A 37 -6.74 -10.89 -2.39
N THR A 38 -5.79 -10.82 -3.32
CA THR A 38 -4.60 -11.68 -3.34
C THR A 38 -3.41 -11.11 -2.58
N SER A 39 -3.52 -9.91 -2.00
CA SER A 39 -2.41 -9.28 -1.28
C SER A 39 -2.09 -10.04 0.00
N ASN A 40 -0.81 -10.38 0.18
CA ASN A 40 -0.30 -10.99 1.41
C ASN A 40 -0.19 -9.95 2.54
N LEU A 41 -0.24 -10.45 3.77
CA LEU A 41 0.07 -9.63 4.94
C LEU A 41 1.58 -9.69 5.22
N SER A 42 2.07 -8.64 5.87
CA SER A 42 3.43 -8.52 6.38
C SER A 42 3.35 -7.96 7.80
N GLU A 43 4.37 -8.22 8.61
CA GLU A 43 4.38 -7.85 10.02
C GLU A 43 5.74 -7.27 10.39
N SER A 44 5.74 -6.13 11.08
CA SER A 44 6.88 -5.49 11.72
C SER A 44 7.00 -5.94 13.18
N ILE A 45 8.13 -5.64 13.84
CA ILE A 45 8.34 -5.98 15.25
C ILE A 45 7.91 -4.85 16.20
N ASP A 46 7.87 -3.62 15.70
CA ASP A 46 7.57 -2.40 16.43
C ASP A 46 6.24 -1.77 15.97
N GLY A 47 5.77 -0.78 16.74
CA GLY A 47 4.45 -0.18 16.57
C GLY A 47 4.32 0.82 15.42
N PRO A 48 5.27 1.77 15.22
CA PRO A 48 5.21 2.70 14.10
C PRO A 48 5.51 2.02 12.76
N ASP A 49 4.88 2.52 11.69
CA ASP A 49 5.06 1.97 10.34
C ASP A 49 5.80 2.94 9.39
N GLY A 50 6.53 2.38 8.43
CA GLY A 50 7.27 3.14 7.39
C GLY A 50 6.39 3.72 6.27
N TRP A 51 5.14 4.12 6.55
CA TRP A 51 4.23 4.55 5.48
C TRP A 51 4.56 5.94 4.89
N VAL A 52 5.35 6.77 5.59
CA VAL A 52 5.85 8.04 5.03
C VAL A 52 6.88 7.80 3.92
N ASP A 53 7.71 6.75 4.05
CA ASP A 53 8.60 6.31 2.97
C ASP A 53 7.78 5.81 1.77
N THR A 54 6.70 5.09 2.03
CA THR A 54 5.74 4.68 0.98
C THR A 54 5.19 5.89 0.23
N LEU A 55 4.73 6.93 0.96
CA LEU A 55 4.21 8.15 0.36
C LEU A 55 5.27 8.85 -0.51
N MET A 56 6.52 8.91 -0.03
CA MET A 56 7.64 9.46 -0.79
C MET A 56 7.86 8.70 -2.10
N GLN A 57 7.92 7.36 -2.05
CA GLN A 57 8.08 6.52 -3.24
C GLN A 57 6.92 6.68 -4.24
N VAL A 58 5.68 6.70 -3.75
CA VAL A 58 4.49 6.94 -4.59
C VAL A 58 4.53 8.31 -5.26
N ALA A 59 5.04 9.34 -4.58
CA ALA A 59 5.09 10.70 -5.11
C ALA A 59 6.13 10.88 -6.24
N VAL A 60 7.26 10.16 -6.19
CA VAL A 60 8.39 10.36 -7.12
C VAL A 60 8.45 9.31 -8.25
N CYS A 61 7.93 8.10 -8.03
CA CYS A 61 8.03 6.99 -8.98
C CYS A 61 6.91 7.01 -10.05
N ASP A 62 6.81 8.11 -10.81
CA ASP A 62 5.75 8.35 -11.81
C ASP A 62 5.52 7.17 -12.77
N ALA A 63 6.59 6.58 -13.31
CA ALA A 63 6.50 5.47 -14.26
C ALA A 63 6.00 4.17 -13.62
N ALA A 64 6.44 3.87 -12.40
CA ALA A 64 6.03 2.65 -11.70
C ALA A 64 4.57 2.74 -11.25
N VAL A 65 4.14 3.89 -10.71
CA VAL A 65 2.76 4.12 -10.28
C VAL A 65 1.83 4.35 -11.48
N LYS A 66 2.37 4.74 -12.64
CA LYS A 66 1.64 5.18 -13.84
C LYS A 66 0.78 6.42 -13.59
N TRP A 67 1.34 7.41 -12.90
CA TRP A 67 0.66 8.68 -12.74
C TRP A 67 0.37 9.34 -14.09
N SER A 68 -0.86 9.80 -14.26
CA SER A 68 -1.18 10.71 -15.38
C SER A 68 -0.42 12.03 -15.25
N PRO A 69 -0.08 12.71 -16.36
CA PRO A 69 0.54 14.04 -16.32
C PRO A 69 -0.25 15.00 -15.41
N LYS A 70 0.45 15.83 -14.63
CA LYS A 70 -0.17 16.69 -13.60
C LYS A 70 -1.16 17.69 -14.20
N GLU A 71 -0.99 18.05 -15.45
CA GLU A 71 -1.84 18.97 -16.21
C GLU A 71 -3.16 18.32 -16.64
N LYS A 72 -3.24 16.98 -16.62
CA LYS A 72 -4.39 16.21 -17.12
C LYS A 72 -5.25 15.61 -16.03
N ALA A 73 -4.73 15.46 -14.81
CA ALA A 73 -5.47 14.84 -13.72
C ALA A 73 -5.03 15.35 -12.36
N ARG A 74 -5.98 15.44 -11.43
CA ARG A 74 -5.68 15.56 -10.01
C ARG A 74 -5.23 14.20 -9.50
N ARG A 75 -4.04 14.15 -8.89
CA ARG A 75 -3.49 12.95 -8.26
C ARG A 75 -3.93 12.92 -6.79
N LEU A 76 -4.55 11.83 -6.36
CA LEU A 76 -4.99 11.63 -4.98
C LEU A 76 -4.32 10.38 -4.43
N VAL A 77 -3.78 10.47 -3.22
CA VAL A 77 -3.22 9.32 -2.48
C VAL A 77 -4.06 9.14 -1.22
N VAL A 78 -4.58 7.93 -1.03
CA VAL A 78 -5.34 7.55 0.16
C VAL A 78 -4.49 6.55 0.92
N ILE A 79 -4.15 6.88 2.17
CA ILE A 79 -3.40 6.00 3.08
C ILE A 79 -4.37 5.48 4.12
N THR A 80 -4.37 4.17 4.32
CA THR A 80 -5.17 3.50 5.36
C THR A 80 -4.20 2.76 6.28
N THR A 81 -4.12 3.19 7.53
CA THR A 81 -3.27 2.58 8.56
C THR A 81 -3.97 2.69 9.92
N GLU A 82 -3.65 1.78 10.82
CA GLU A 82 -4.00 1.86 12.25
C GLU A 82 -2.80 2.26 13.13
N ALA A 83 -1.61 2.41 12.53
CA ALA A 83 -0.34 2.68 13.21
C ALA A 83 0.13 4.13 13.03
N GLU A 84 1.00 4.57 13.97
CA GLU A 84 1.80 5.79 13.83
C GLU A 84 2.86 5.63 12.71
N PHE A 85 3.74 6.61 12.54
CA PHE A 85 4.78 6.58 11.52
C PHE A 85 6.17 6.89 12.06
N HIS A 86 7.15 6.26 11.44
CA HIS A 86 8.53 6.68 11.59
C HIS A 86 8.79 8.04 10.93
N ILE A 87 9.71 8.78 11.53
CA ILE A 87 10.27 10.01 10.97
C ILE A 87 11.77 9.87 10.68
N ALA A 88 12.30 10.81 9.91
CA ALA A 88 13.73 10.87 9.65
C ALA A 88 14.52 10.97 10.97
N GLY A 89 15.44 10.02 11.18
CA GLY A 89 16.22 9.87 12.42
C GLY A 89 15.92 8.59 13.19
N ASP A 90 14.73 7.99 13.02
CA ASP A 90 14.33 6.77 13.74
C ASP A 90 15.12 5.51 13.31
N GLY A 91 15.72 5.54 12.12
CA GLY A 91 16.49 4.42 11.57
C GLY A 91 17.97 4.37 11.99
N LEU A 92 18.38 5.17 12.99
CA LEU A 92 19.74 5.19 13.56
C LEU A 92 19.90 4.14 14.66
#